data_AF-A0A815C094-F1
#
_entry.id   AF-A0A815C094-F1
#
_cell.length_a   1.000
_cell.length_b   1.000
_cell.length_c   1.000
_cell.angle_alpha   90.00
_cell.angle_beta   90.00
_cell.angle_gamma   90.00
#
_symmetry.space_group_name_H-M   'P 1'
#
loop_
_entity.id
_entity.type
_entity.pdbx_description
1 polymer ?
#
loop_
_entity_poly.entity_id
_entity_poly.type
_entity_poly.pdbx_seq_one_letter_code
_entity_poly.pdbx_strand_id
1 'polypeptide(L)'
;MYTIYPDWILRVYHDSIINLSVICPVECAHFNVDFCDISLLNIDYVPPKIWRFLPAGDELVDIMGSRDLDSALTKRELDAVHEWLMSNKSFHAMRDHPLHSVPMLGGMWGFRPSINRSFSKEFLNKIRNKGLIRRYDKRGDQTFLSDQIWPHIHNDVIAHDSFLCQTWYGKNSRPYPTRRQPVNETNCFIGGVRGCCGSNGAPFQECPQACRPKEHLEWIYC
;
A
#
# COMPACT_ATOMS: atom_id res chain seq x y z
N MET A 1 -11.87 16.73 14.37
CA MET A 1 -10.87 15.85 13.73
C MET A 1 -11.59 15.08 12.64
N TYR A 2 -11.01 15.00 11.45
CA TYR A 2 -11.51 14.13 10.38
C TYR A 2 -10.97 12.71 10.59
N THR A 3 -11.82 11.69 10.42
CA THR A 3 -11.44 10.27 10.54
C THR A 3 -11.01 9.75 9.17
N ILE A 4 -9.79 9.23 9.06
CA ILE A 4 -9.30 8.60 7.82
C ILE A 4 -9.79 7.16 7.75
N TYR A 5 -10.44 6.77 6.64
CA TYR A 5 -11.01 5.44 6.39
C TYR A 5 -12.04 4.94 7.42
N PRO A 6 -13.11 5.72 7.72
CA PRO A 6 -14.10 5.33 8.72
C PRO A 6 -14.86 4.04 8.36
N ASP A 7 -15.02 3.76 7.06
CA ASP A 7 -15.79 2.62 6.54
C ASP A 7 -14.91 1.40 6.21
N TRP A 8 -13.62 1.43 6.56
CA TRP A 8 -12.70 0.33 6.32
C TRP A 8 -12.45 -0.49 7.58
N ILE A 9 -12.25 -1.79 7.38
CA ILE A 9 -11.80 -2.71 8.42
C ILE A 9 -10.28 -2.82 8.36
N LEU A 10 -9.60 -2.56 9.48
CA LEU A 10 -8.18 -2.85 9.64
C LEU A 10 -8.02 -4.33 10.02
N ARG A 11 -7.59 -5.15 9.06
CA ARG A 11 -7.22 -6.54 9.31
C ARG A 11 -5.74 -6.69 9.64
N VAL A 12 -5.42 -7.25 10.81
CA VAL A 12 -4.06 -7.51 11.28
C VAL A 12 -3.82 -9.01 11.32
N TYR A 13 -2.91 -9.50 10.48
CA TYR A 13 -2.50 -10.90 10.52
C TYR A 13 -1.42 -11.13 11.58
N HIS A 14 -1.56 -12.20 12.35
CA HIS A 14 -0.59 -12.58 13.37
C HIS A 14 -0.36 -14.10 13.38
N ASP A 15 0.72 -14.53 14.02
CA ASP A 15 0.95 -15.93 14.38
C ASP A 15 0.77 -16.12 15.90
N SER A 16 1.12 -17.30 16.39
CA SER A 16 1.02 -17.66 17.81
C SER A 16 2.02 -16.93 18.72
N ILE A 17 2.94 -16.12 18.18
CA ILE A 17 3.96 -15.39 18.96
C ILE A 17 3.37 -14.10 19.54
N ILE A 18 2.27 -13.58 18.98
CA ILE A 18 1.65 -12.35 19.49
C ILE A 18 1.23 -12.51 20.95
N ASN A 19 1.37 -11.43 21.73
CA ASN A 19 0.77 -11.37 23.06
C ASN A 19 -0.76 -11.19 22.92
N LEU A 20 -1.53 -12.25 23.18
CA LEU A 20 -2.99 -12.27 23.06
C LEU A 20 -3.68 -11.18 23.90
N SER A 21 -3.05 -10.67 24.97
CA SER A 21 -3.59 -9.55 25.75
C SER A 21 -3.71 -8.24 24.97
N VAL A 22 -3.10 -8.13 23.78
CA VAL A 22 -3.24 -6.95 22.90
C VAL A 22 -4.52 -7.02 22.07
N ILE A 23 -5.01 -8.22 21.73
CA ILE A 23 -6.09 -8.40 20.75
C ILE A 23 -7.42 -7.89 21.31
N CYS A 24 -7.91 -8.52 22.38
CA CYS A 24 -9.23 -8.25 22.92
C CYS A 24 -9.44 -6.76 23.30
N PRO A 25 -8.49 -6.08 23.98
CA PRO A 25 -8.66 -4.65 24.27
C PRO A 25 -8.79 -3.77 23.02
N VAL A 26 -8.09 -4.10 21.93
CA VAL A 26 -8.15 -3.32 20.69
C VAL A 26 -9.46 -3.58 19.96
N GLU A 27 -9.83 -4.84 19.75
CA GLU A 27 -11.09 -5.19 19.05
C GLU A 27 -12.33 -4.76 19.85
N CYS A 28 -12.30 -4.85 21.19
CA CYS A 28 -13.39 -4.38 22.03
C CYS A 28 -13.55 -2.86 22.01
N ALA A 29 -12.45 -2.12 21.85
CA ALA A 29 -12.48 -0.66 21.74
C ALA A 29 -12.80 -0.18 20.31
N HIS A 30 -12.51 -1.00 19.30
CA HIS A 30 -12.59 -0.62 17.90
C HIS A 30 -13.27 -1.71 17.06
N PHE A 31 -14.55 -1.50 16.75
CA PHE A 31 -15.37 -2.45 15.98
C PHE A 31 -14.88 -2.69 14.55
N ASN A 32 -14.01 -1.83 14.03
CA ASN A 32 -13.46 -1.90 12.68
C ASN A 32 -12.01 -2.44 12.66
N VAL A 33 -11.58 -3.14 13.71
CA VAL A 33 -10.30 -3.85 13.77
C VAL A 33 -10.55 -5.35 13.91
N ASP A 34 -9.81 -6.14 13.14
CA ASP A 34 -9.97 -7.60 13.04
C ASP A 34 -8.57 -8.26 13.08
N PHE A 35 -8.26 -9.02 14.12
CA PHE A 35 -7.06 -9.82 14.24
C PHE A 35 -7.29 -11.22 13.68
N CYS A 36 -6.48 -11.59 12.69
CA CYS A 36 -6.57 -12.87 12.00
C CYS A 36 -5.35 -13.75 12.31
N ASP A 37 -5.58 -14.85 13.02
CA ASP A 37 -4.57 -15.87 13.27
C ASP A 37 -4.28 -16.66 11.98
N ILE A 38 -3.05 -16.56 11.49
CA ILE A 38 -2.61 -17.21 10.26
C ILE A 38 -2.68 -18.74 10.33
N SER A 39 -2.60 -19.32 11.54
CA SER A 39 -2.68 -20.78 11.74
C SER A 39 -4.09 -21.34 11.51
N LEU A 40 -5.11 -20.49 11.57
CA LEU A 40 -6.50 -20.86 11.27
C LEU A 40 -6.79 -20.82 9.77
N LEU A 41 -5.92 -20.16 8.99
CA LEU A 41 -6.00 -20.17 7.54
C LEU A 41 -5.28 -21.43 7.07
N ASN A 42 -6.02 -22.33 6.42
CA ASN A 42 -5.46 -23.57 5.84
C ASN A 42 -4.52 -23.27 4.65
N ILE A 43 -3.39 -22.63 4.94
CA ILE A 43 -2.33 -22.22 4.04
C ILE A 43 -1.01 -22.76 4.58
N ASP A 44 -0.17 -23.28 3.68
CA ASP A 44 1.12 -23.88 4.07
C ASP A 44 2.06 -22.83 4.68
N TYR A 45 2.88 -22.20 3.83
CA TYR A 45 3.88 -21.24 4.24
C TYR A 45 3.75 -20.03 3.34
N VAL A 46 3.58 -18.88 3.97
CA VAL A 46 3.61 -17.57 3.34
C VAL A 46 4.53 -16.70 4.20
N PRO A 47 5.49 -15.97 3.62
CA PRO A 47 6.31 -15.03 4.37
C PRO A 47 5.45 -14.03 5.16
N PRO A 48 5.77 -13.71 6.43
CA PRO A 48 4.92 -12.88 7.27
C PRO A 48 4.52 -11.53 6.67
N LYS A 49 5.41 -10.87 5.94
CA LYS A 49 5.10 -9.60 5.25
C LYS A 49 4.06 -9.73 4.14
N ILE A 50 3.84 -10.92 3.60
CA ILE A 50 2.87 -11.20 2.54
C ILE A 50 1.50 -11.57 3.10
N TRP A 51 1.36 -11.89 4.39
CA TRP A 51 0.04 -12.22 4.98
C TRP A 51 -1.00 -11.13 4.75
N ARG A 52 -0.60 -9.86 4.85
CA ARG A 52 -1.45 -8.70 4.53
C ARG A 52 -1.95 -8.63 3.08
N PHE A 53 -1.41 -9.45 2.17
CA PHE A 53 -1.86 -9.55 0.78
C PHE A 53 -2.93 -10.62 0.58
N LEU A 54 -3.20 -11.47 1.58
CA LEU A 54 -4.23 -12.52 1.50
C LEU A 54 -5.62 -12.01 1.10
N PRO A 55 -6.09 -10.82 1.55
CA PRO A 55 -7.37 -10.27 1.11
C PRO A 55 -7.48 -10.06 -0.42
N ALA A 56 -6.36 -9.95 -1.14
CA ALA A 56 -6.38 -9.85 -2.60
C ALA A 56 -6.94 -11.12 -3.27
N GLY A 57 -6.86 -12.26 -2.59
CA GLY A 57 -7.38 -13.55 -3.04
C GLY A 57 -8.70 -13.97 -2.38
N ASP A 58 -9.27 -13.14 -1.52
CA ASP A 58 -10.50 -13.45 -0.78
C ASP A 58 -11.73 -13.06 -1.60
N GLU A 59 -12.60 -14.03 -1.89
CA GLU A 59 -13.80 -13.81 -2.69
C GLU A 59 -14.84 -12.92 -1.99
N LEU A 60 -14.77 -12.81 -0.66
CA LEU A 60 -15.65 -11.96 0.15
C LEU A 60 -15.13 -10.52 0.27
N VAL A 61 -13.94 -10.23 -0.23
CA VAL A 61 -13.35 -8.89 -0.20
C VAL A 61 -13.62 -8.18 -1.51
N ASP A 62 -14.27 -7.03 -1.42
CA ASP A 62 -14.53 -6.20 -2.60
C ASP A 62 -13.36 -5.29 -2.94
N ILE A 63 -12.71 -4.76 -1.90
CA ILE A 63 -11.63 -3.77 -1.97
C ILE A 63 -10.66 -4.05 -0.82
N MET A 64 -9.37 -4.00 -1.10
CA MET A 64 -8.33 -4.06 -0.08
C MET A 64 -7.27 -2.98 -0.31
N GLY A 65 -6.67 -2.53 0.79
CA GLY A 65 -5.47 -1.70 0.82
C GLY A 65 -4.44 -2.36 1.73
N SER A 66 -3.18 -2.40 1.30
CA SER A 66 -2.08 -2.90 2.13
C SER A 66 -1.33 -1.72 2.72
N ARG A 67 -1.16 -1.68 4.05
CA ARG A 67 -0.43 -0.65 4.79
C ARG A 67 0.53 -1.27 5.79
N ASP A 68 1.71 -0.67 5.94
CA ASP A 68 2.60 -0.99 7.05
C ASP A 68 2.04 -0.34 8.34
N LEU A 69 1.99 -1.11 9.44
CA LEU A 69 1.41 -0.65 10.72
C LEU A 69 2.20 0.50 11.37
N ASP A 70 3.48 0.61 11.02
CA ASP A 70 4.37 1.66 11.46
C ASP A 70 4.23 2.94 10.63
N SER A 71 3.32 3.01 9.66
CA SER A 71 3.07 4.21 8.85
C SER A 71 1.88 5.01 9.37
N ALA A 72 1.98 6.34 9.32
CA ALA A 72 0.86 7.22 9.65
C ALA A 72 -0.06 7.39 8.44
N LEU A 73 -1.38 7.32 8.67
CA LEU A 73 -2.37 7.65 7.65
C LEU A 73 -2.43 9.16 7.46
N THR A 74 -2.54 9.61 6.21
CA THR A 74 -2.58 11.05 5.88
C THR A 74 -3.77 11.37 4.98
N LYS A 75 -4.19 12.65 4.98
CA LYS A 75 -5.22 13.14 4.04
C LYS A 75 -4.79 12.97 2.59
N ARG A 76 -3.51 13.18 2.29
CA ARG A 76 -2.93 12.98 0.95
C ARG A 76 -3.11 11.54 0.46
N GLU A 77 -2.90 10.56 1.35
CA GLU A 77 -3.11 9.16 1.02
C GLU A 77 -4.58 8.86 0.72
N LEU A 78 -5.48 9.33 1.60
CA LEU A 78 -6.92 9.18 1.40
C LEU A 78 -7.35 9.74 0.03
N ASP A 79 -6.89 10.93 -0.33
CA ASP A 79 -7.27 11.57 -1.59
C ASP A 79 -6.78 10.78 -2.81
N ALA A 80 -5.58 10.22 -2.74
CA ALA A 80 -5.06 9.29 -3.75
C ALA A 80 -5.87 7.98 -3.82
N VAL A 81 -6.33 7.45 -2.69
CA VAL A 81 -7.23 6.28 -2.65
C VAL A 81 -8.59 6.64 -3.25
N HIS A 82 -9.16 7.78 -2.90
CA HIS A 82 -10.44 8.24 -3.47
C HIS A 82 -10.36 8.41 -4.98
N GLU A 83 -9.29 9.03 -5.52
CA GLU A 83 -9.11 9.13 -6.98
C GLU A 83 -9.08 7.73 -7.63
N TRP A 84 -8.38 6.78 -7.02
CA TRP A 84 -8.37 5.40 -7.51
C TRP A 84 -9.76 4.74 -7.46
N LEU A 85 -10.48 4.85 -6.35
CA LEU A 85 -11.82 4.27 -6.20
C LEU A 85 -12.83 4.84 -7.20
N MET A 86 -12.70 6.12 -7.55
CA MET A 86 -13.52 6.79 -8.57
C MET A 86 -13.13 6.41 -10.01
N SER A 87 -12.01 5.72 -10.20
CA SER A 87 -11.58 5.22 -11.51
C SER A 87 -12.19 3.86 -11.85
N ASN A 88 -11.91 3.35 -13.06
CA ASN A 88 -12.23 1.98 -13.48
C ASN A 88 -11.04 0.99 -13.33
N LYS A 89 -9.94 1.37 -12.66
CA LYS A 89 -8.73 0.55 -12.54
C LYS A 89 -8.75 -0.41 -11.37
N SER A 90 -8.44 -1.69 -11.55
CA SER A 90 -8.54 -2.63 -10.42
C SER A 90 -7.42 -2.44 -9.39
N PHE A 91 -6.25 -1.89 -9.75
CA PHE A 91 -5.11 -1.67 -8.84
C PHE A 91 -4.80 -0.21 -8.52
N HIS A 92 -4.15 -0.02 -7.36
CA HIS A 92 -3.56 1.24 -6.92
C HIS A 92 -2.12 1.03 -6.46
N ALA A 93 -1.26 2.00 -6.75
CA ALA A 93 0.11 2.06 -6.22
C ALA A 93 0.45 3.50 -5.82
N MET A 94 1.23 3.66 -4.76
CA MET A 94 1.63 4.97 -4.24
C MET A 94 3.13 5.03 -3.96
N ARG A 95 3.81 5.99 -4.58
CA ARG A 95 5.26 6.23 -4.48
C ARG A 95 5.51 7.69 -4.14
N ASP A 96 5.71 7.99 -2.88
CA ASP A 96 5.71 9.38 -2.38
C ASP A 96 7.08 9.89 -1.91
N HIS A 97 8.15 9.14 -2.18
CA HIS A 97 9.52 9.42 -1.72
C HIS A 97 10.54 8.97 -2.78
N PRO A 98 11.71 9.62 -2.95
CA PRO A 98 12.69 9.21 -3.96
C PRO A 98 13.18 7.76 -3.85
N LEU A 99 13.20 7.23 -2.62
CA LEU A 99 13.60 5.83 -2.34
C LEU A 99 12.46 4.82 -2.52
N HIS A 100 11.28 5.23 -2.97
CA HIS A 100 10.18 4.32 -3.33
C HIS A 100 10.43 3.67 -4.69
N SER A 101 11.66 3.18 -4.91
CA SER A 101 12.26 2.84 -6.20
C SER A 101 11.81 1.48 -6.78
N VAL A 102 10.59 1.07 -6.46
CA VAL A 102 9.94 -0.17 -6.92
C VAL A 102 8.57 0.17 -7.50
N PRO A 103 8.03 -0.64 -8.44
CA PRO A 103 6.71 -0.40 -9.03
C PRO A 103 5.59 -0.35 -7.98
N MET A 104 5.64 -1.20 -6.96
CA MET A 104 4.66 -1.29 -5.89
C MET A 104 5.37 -1.53 -4.56
N LEU A 105 5.10 -0.70 -3.56
CA LEU A 105 5.59 -0.91 -2.20
C LEU A 105 4.63 -1.79 -1.44
N GLY A 106 5.17 -2.62 -0.54
CA GLY A 106 4.39 -3.62 0.20
C GLY A 106 3.30 -3.00 1.08
N GLY A 107 3.57 -1.82 1.65
CA GLY A 107 2.62 -1.06 2.46
C GLY A 107 1.90 0.07 1.74
N MET A 108 1.97 0.19 0.40
CA MET A 108 1.42 1.36 -0.30
C MET A 108 0.77 0.99 -1.64
N TRP A 109 -0.14 0.03 -1.59
CA TRP A 109 -0.92 -0.41 -2.75
C TRP A 109 -2.35 -0.80 -2.36
N GLY A 110 -3.20 -1.00 -3.38
CA GLY A 110 -4.58 -1.43 -3.22
C GLY A 110 -5.05 -2.26 -4.40
N PHE A 111 -6.09 -3.06 -4.18
CA PHE A 111 -6.73 -3.88 -5.22
C PHE A 111 -8.24 -3.96 -4.99
N ARG A 112 -8.99 -4.07 -6.08
CA ARG A 112 -10.44 -4.34 -6.10
C ARG A 112 -10.71 -5.75 -6.64
N PRO A 113 -10.60 -6.80 -5.80
CA PRO A 113 -10.88 -8.17 -6.24
C PRO A 113 -12.26 -8.31 -6.90
N SER A 114 -13.26 -7.54 -6.45
CA SER A 114 -14.62 -7.50 -7.02
C SER A 114 -14.67 -7.20 -8.52
N ILE A 115 -13.75 -6.38 -9.02
CA ILE A 115 -13.72 -5.95 -10.42
C ILE A 115 -12.85 -6.89 -11.25
N ASN A 116 -11.87 -7.57 -10.65
CA ASN A 116 -10.98 -8.49 -11.34
C ASN A 116 -10.86 -9.84 -10.60
N ARG A 117 -11.98 -10.56 -10.51
CA ARG A 117 -12.07 -11.87 -9.82
C ARG A 117 -11.15 -12.93 -10.44
N SER A 118 -10.90 -12.87 -11.75
CA SER A 118 -9.97 -13.79 -12.42
C SER A 118 -8.55 -13.62 -11.89
N PHE A 119 -8.06 -12.38 -11.82
CA PHE A 119 -6.72 -12.13 -11.30
C PHE A 119 -6.65 -12.29 -9.77
N SER A 120 -7.73 -12.04 -9.03
CA SER A 120 -7.81 -12.37 -7.60
C SER A 120 -7.51 -13.85 -7.34
N LYS A 121 -8.09 -14.76 -8.13
CA LYS A 121 -7.79 -16.21 -8.07
C LYS A 121 -6.33 -16.50 -8.43
N GLU A 122 -5.81 -15.86 -9.48
CA GLU A 122 -4.40 -16.01 -9.86
C GLU A 122 -3.45 -15.53 -8.75
N PHE A 123 -3.76 -14.40 -8.11
CA PHE A 123 -3.01 -13.83 -7.00
C PHE A 123 -2.94 -14.81 -5.83
N LEU A 124 -4.08 -15.39 -5.44
CA LEU A 124 -4.15 -16.42 -4.40
C LEU A 124 -3.31 -17.66 -4.76
N ASN A 125 -3.40 -18.10 -6.02
CA ASN A 125 -2.61 -19.24 -6.52
C ASN A 125 -1.10 -18.96 -6.44
N LYS A 126 -0.65 -17.73 -6.75
CA LYS A 126 0.76 -17.34 -6.60
C LYS A 126 1.21 -17.38 -5.13
N ILE A 127 0.38 -16.90 -4.20
CA ILE A 127 0.67 -16.96 -2.75
C ILE A 127 0.72 -18.41 -2.25
N ARG A 128 -0.24 -19.25 -2.66
CA ARG A 128 -0.31 -20.67 -2.24
C ARG A 128 0.76 -21.54 -2.88
N ASN A 129 1.38 -21.11 -3.98
CA ASN A 129 2.47 -21.86 -4.60
C ASN A 129 3.74 -21.77 -3.75
N LYS A 130 3.97 -22.82 -2.95
CA LYS A 130 5.11 -22.92 -2.02
C LYS A 130 6.48 -22.78 -2.68
N GLY A 131 6.66 -23.33 -3.88
CA GLY A 131 7.92 -23.24 -4.62
C GLY A 131 8.21 -21.82 -5.10
N LEU A 132 7.15 -21.08 -5.45
CA LEU A 132 7.20 -19.68 -5.84
C LEU A 132 7.42 -18.75 -4.63
N ILE A 133 6.54 -18.85 -3.63
CA ILE A 133 6.42 -17.86 -2.55
C ILE A 133 7.64 -17.83 -1.62
N ARG A 134 8.31 -18.98 -1.46
CA ARG A 134 9.55 -19.09 -0.67
C ARG A 134 10.71 -18.29 -1.23
N ARG A 135 10.66 -17.88 -2.50
CA ARG A 135 11.67 -17.00 -3.12
C ARG A 135 11.59 -15.56 -2.61
N TYR A 136 10.49 -15.22 -1.92
CA TYR A 136 10.15 -13.85 -1.50
C TYR A 136 10.10 -13.68 0.02
N ASP A 137 10.94 -14.42 0.75
CA ASP A 137 11.02 -14.35 2.21
C ASP A 137 11.67 -13.03 2.72
N LYS A 138 11.57 -12.78 4.03
CA LYS A 138 12.12 -11.61 4.74
C LYS A 138 11.57 -10.26 4.25
N ARG A 139 12.27 -9.61 3.33
CA ARG A 139 11.93 -8.29 2.74
C ARG A 139 11.48 -8.43 1.28
N GLY A 140 11.10 -9.64 0.88
CA GLY A 140 10.76 -9.99 -0.50
C GLY A 140 9.33 -9.67 -0.91
N ASP A 141 8.51 -9.06 -0.06
CA ASP A 141 7.13 -8.70 -0.38
C ASP A 141 7.04 -7.69 -1.52
N GLN A 142 7.92 -6.69 -1.55
CA GLN A 142 7.99 -5.73 -2.67
C GLN A 142 8.52 -6.38 -3.94
N THR A 143 9.50 -7.29 -3.81
CA THR A 143 10.03 -8.05 -4.94
C THR A 143 8.96 -8.99 -5.52
N PHE A 144 8.13 -9.60 -4.66
CA PHE A 144 6.98 -10.40 -5.09
C PHE A 144 6.01 -9.55 -5.92
N LEU A 145 5.65 -8.36 -5.43
CA LEU A 145 4.78 -7.45 -6.19
C LEU A 145 5.42 -7.04 -7.52
N SER A 146 6.71 -6.73 -7.53
CA SER A 146 7.45 -6.33 -8.74
C SER A 146 7.54 -7.46 -9.78
N ASP A 147 7.83 -8.68 -9.35
CA ASP A 147 8.08 -9.80 -10.25
C ASP A 147 6.80 -10.51 -10.68
N GLN A 148 5.83 -10.64 -9.77
CA GLN A 148 4.70 -11.55 -9.93
C GLN A 148 3.38 -10.84 -10.18
N ILE A 149 3.27 -9.56 -9.82
CA ILE A 149 2.02 -8.80 -9.89
C ILE A 149 2.11 -7.68 -10.93
N TRP A 150 3.09 -6.78 -10.82
CA TRP A 150 3.25 -5.62 -11.71
C TRP A 150 3.21 -5.95 -13.21
N PRO A 151 3.86 -7.03 -13.71
CA PRO A 151 3.82 -7.38 -15.13
C PRO A 151 2.40 -7.62 -15.67
N HIS A 152 1.48 -8.04 -14.82
CA HIS A 152 0.09 -8.31 -15.20
C HIS A 152 -0.82 -7.07 -15.10
N ILE A 153 -0.48 -6.11 -14.24
CA ILE A 153 -1.40 -5.04 -13.83
C ILE A 153 -0.96 -3.64 -14.28
N HIS A 154 0.22 -3.47 -14.90
CA HIS A 154 0.77 -2.17 -15.26
C HIS A 154 -0.12 -1.32 -16.20
N ASN A 155 -1.08 -1.95 -16.90
CA ASN A 155 -2.10 -1.25 -17.71
C ASN A 155 -3.45 -1.06 -16.98
N ASP A 156 -3.61 -1.69 -15.82
CA ASP A 156 -4.83 -1.69 -14.99
C ASP A 156 -4.57 -1.14 -13.57
N VAL A 157 -3.89 0.01 -13.50
CA VAL A 157 -3.48 0.63 -12.24
C VAL A 157 -3.65 2.15 -12.28
N ILE A 158 -4.05 2.74 -11.15
CA ILE A 158 -3.77 4.15 -10.85
C ILE A 158 -2.51 4.17 -9.98
N ALA A 159 -1.40 4.66 -10.53
CA ALA A 159 -0.15 4.81 -9.79
C ALA A 159 0.08 6.30 -9.48
N HIS A 160 0.12 6.68 -8.21
CA HIS A 160 0.50 8.03 -7.79
C HIS A 160 1.99 8.08 -7.48
N ASP A 161 2.67 9.10 -8.00
CA ASP A 161 4.12 9.21 -7.93
C ASP A 161 4.59 10.66 -7.81
N SER A 162 5.44 10.92 -6.83
CA SER A 162 6.03 12.25 -6.59
C SER A 162 7.39 12.43 -7.28
N PHE A 163 8.14 11.36 -7.52
CA PHE A 163 9.57 11.45 -7.87
C PHE A 163 10.01 10.60 -9.06
N LEU A 164 9.34 9.47 -9.28
CA LEU A 164 9.80 8.39 -10.12
C LEU A 164 8.96 8.27 -11.40
N CYS A 165 8.17 9.28 -11.75
CA CYS A 165 7.30 9.30 -12.92
C CYS A 165 8.04 9.15 -14.28
N GLN A 166 9.36 9.28 -14.29
CA GLN A 166 10.19 9.09 -15.49
C GLN A 166 10.85 7.71 -15.57
N THR A 167 10.70 6.87 -14.54
CA THR A 167 11.18 5.49 -14.56
C THR A 167 10.30 4.61 -15.46
N TRP A 168 10.76 3.40 -15.78
CA TRP A 168 10.01 2.47 -16.65
C TRP A 168 8.65 2.07 -16.06
N TYR A 169 8.52 1.96 -14.73
CA TYR A 169 7.25 1.70 -14.04
C TYR A 169 6.48 2.97 -13.67
N GLY A 170 7.15 4.13 -13.70
CA GLY A 170 6.56 5.43 -13.38
C GLY A 170 6.03 6.19 -14.59
N LYS A 171 6.39 5.82 -15.82
CA LYS A 171 6.04 6.58 -17.04
C LYS A 171 4.54 6.90 -17.20
N ASN A 172 3.67 6.04 -16.67
CA ASN A 172 2.21 6.18 -16.71
C ASN A 172 1.60 6.58 -15.36
N SER A 173 2.42 6.98 -14.38
CA SER A 173 1.94 7.44 -13.10
C SER A 173 1.33 8.84 -13.20
N ARG A 174 0.56 9.18 -12.19
CA ARG A 174 -0.03 10.49 -11.99
C ARG A 174 0.62 11.18 -10.80
N PRO A 175 0.68 12.51 -10.79
CA PRO A 175 1.00 13.24 -9.58
C PRO A 175 -0.07 13.00 -8.51
N TYR A 176 0.24 13.24 -7.24
CA TYR A 176 -0.76 13.16 -6.18
C TYR A 176 -1.80 14.27 -6.30
N PRO A 177 -3.08 14.00 -5.97
CA PRO A 177 -4.17 14.97 -6.11
C PRO A 177 -4.18 16.04 -5.00
N THR A 178 -3.26 15.99 -4.04
CA THR A 178 -3.28 16.86 -2.86
C THR A 178 -1.87 17.19 -2.45
N ARG A 179 -1.53 18.48 -2.34
CA ARG A 179 -0.21 18.96 -1.91
C ARG A 179 0.24 18.32 -0.59
N ARG A 180 1.51 17.92 -0.52
CA ARG A 180 2.16 17.44 0.70
C ARG A 180 2.08 18.51 1.78
N GLN A 181 1.76 18.05 2.97
CA GLN A 181 1.72 18.86 4.17
C GLN A 181 2.60 18.19 5.22
N PRO A 182 3.39 18.97 5.99
CA PRO A 182 3.56 20.42 5.85
C PRO A 182 4.34 20.84 4.58
N VAL A 183 4.03 22.02 4.03
CA VAL A 183 4.59 22.50 2.75
C VAL A 183 6.12 22.57 2.73
N ASN A 184 6.74 22.84 3.88
CA ASN A 184 8.19 23.01 4.01
C ASN A 184 8.87 21.78 4.65
N GLU A 185 8.18 20.64 4.70
CA GLU A 185 8.65 19.46 5.40
C GLU A 185 8.93 18.31 4.44
N THR A 186 10.19 18.22 4.06
CA THR A 186 10.73 17.23 3.12
C THR A 186 11.03 15.88 3.75
N ASN A 187 10.42 15.59 4.90
CA ASN A 187 10.61 14.36 5.66
C ASN A 187 9.30 13.57 5.78
N CYS A 188 8.17 14.21 5.48
CA CYS A 188 6.83 13.67 5.68
C CYS A 188 6.30 13.10 4.37
N PHE A 189 6.12 11.79 4.29
CA PHE A 189 5.64 11.10 3.08
C PHE A 189 4.74 9.91 3.39
N ILE A 190 3.89 9.53 2.44
CA ILE A 190 3.02 8.36 2.56
C ILE A 190 3.89 7.10 2.67
N GLY A 191 3.65 6.27 3.69
CA GLY A 191 4.45 5.08 3.97
C GLY A 191 5.73 5.36 4.76
N GLY A 192 5.91 6.59 5.25
CA GLY A 192 6.97 6.91 6.20
C GLY A 192 6.65 6.38 7.60
N VAL A 193 7.67 5.83 8.27
CA VAL A 193 7.57 5.35 9.67
C VAL A 193 7.04 6.47 10.57
N ARG A 194 6.19 6.16 11.55
CA ARG A 194 5.61 7.13 12.49
C ARG A 194 6.74 7.97 13.13
N GLY A 195 6.58 9.29 13.05
CA GLY A 195 7.63 10.25 13.44
C GLY A 195 8.62 10.58 12.33
N CYS A 196 8.40 10.13 11.09
CA CYS A 196 9.15 10.58 9.91
C CYS A 196 8.95 12.07 9.67
N CYS A 197 7.75 12.58 9.94
CA CYS A 197 7.47 14.00 9.91
C CYS A 197 8.16 14.68 11.13
N GLY A 198 9.12 15.57 10.90
CA GLY A 198 9.83 16.40 11.88
C GLY A 198 11.34 16.50 11.62
N SER A 199 12.08 16.99 12.61
CA SER A 199 13.54 17.21 12.55
C SER A 199 14.40 15.94 12.46
N ASN A 200 13.79 14.76 12.59
CA ASN A 200 14.49 13.47 12.65
C ASN A 200 14.48 12.69 11.34
N GLY A 201 13.69 13.13 10.34
CA GLY A 201 13.71 12.53 9.01
C GLY A 201 14.85 13.06 8.14
N ALA A 202 15.31 12.24 7.19
CA ALA A 202 16.28 12.68 6.19
C ALA A 202 15.56 13.47 5.08
N PRO A 203 15.91 14.75 4.85
CA PRO A 203 15.26 15.56 3.84
C PRO A 203 15.51 15.02 2.44
N PHE A 204 14.48 15.01 1.62
CA PHE A 204 14.58 14.75 0.18
C PHE A 204 14.50 16.03 -0.65
N GLN A 205 14.98 15.94 -1.89
CA GLN A 205 15.01 17.05 -2.84
C GLN A 205 13.60 17.41 -3.35
N GLU A 206 13.51 18.53 -4.08
CA GLU A 206 12.29 18.86 -4.80
C GLU A 206 11.87 17.74 -5.77
N CYS A 207 10.56 17.59 -5.93
CA CYS A 207 10.01 16.77 -6.99
C CYS A 207 10.48 17.23 -8.36
N PRO A 208 10.79 16.30 -9.28
CA PRO A 208 10.98 16.62 -10.68
C PRO A 208 9.74 17.35 -11.22
N GLN A 209 9.95 18.42 -11.99
CA GLN A 209 8.86 19.21 -12.57
C GLN A 209 7.88 18.34 -13.39
N ALA A 210 8.39 17.30 -14.05
CA ALA A 210 7.59 16.35 -14.82
C ALA A 210 6.64 15.49 -13.96
N CYS A 211 6.91 15.34 -12.66
CA CYS A 211 6.10 14.56 -11.72
C CYS A 211 5.14 15.42 -10.90
N ARG A 212 5.09 16.74 -11.13
CA ARG A 212 4.17 17.65 -10.44
C ARG A 212 2.82 17.69 -11.17
N PRO A 213 1.70 18.01 -10.48
CA PRO A 213 0.44 18.28 -11.15
C PRO A 213 0.58 19.41 -12.18
N LYS A 214 -0.02 19.25 -13.35
CA LYS A 214 0.10 20.22 -14.46
C LYS A 214 -0.47 21.57 -14.07
N GLU A 215 -1.53 21.56 -13.28
CA GLU A 215 -2.25 22.71 -12.76
C GLU A 215 -1.57 23.30 -11.50
N HIS A 216 -0.57 22.59 -10.94
CA HIS A 216 0.09 22.95 -9.68
C HIS A 216 1.62 22.76 -9.71
N LEU A 217 2.29 23.34 -10.69
CA LEU A 217 3.75 23.25 -10.83
C LEU A 217 4.53 23.89 -9.66
N GLU A 218 3.87 24.75 -8.88
CA GLU A 218 4.39 25.38 -7.67
C GLU A 218 4.48 24.42 -6.47
N TRP A 219 3.91 23.22 -6.56
CA TRP A 219 4.06 22.18 -5.52
C TRP A 219 5.43 21.50 -5.64
N ILE A 220 6.48 22.23 -5.27
CA ILE A 220 7.88 21.81 -5.45
C ILE A 220 8.25 20.53 -4.70
N TYR A 221 7.53 20.16 -3.64
CA TYR A 221 7.75 18.93 -2.88
C TYR A 221 6.73 17.83 -3.14
N CYS A 222 5.83 18.04 -4.12
CA CYS A 222 4.60 17.28 -4.38
C CYS A 222 3.99 16.79 -3.08
#